data_AF-A0A7X9DE03-F1
#
_entry.id   AF-A0A7X9DE03-F1
#
_cell.length_a   1.000
_cell.length_b   1.000
_cell.length_c   1.000
_cell.angle_alpha   90.00
_cell.angle_beta   90.00
_cell.angle_gamma   90.00
#
_symmetry.space_group_name_H-M   'P 1'
#
loop_
_entity.id
_entity.type
_entity.pdbx_description
1 polymer ?
#
loop_
_entity_poly.entity_id
_entity_poly.type
_entity_poly.pdbx_seq_one_letter_code
_entity_poly.pdbx_strand_id
1 'polypeptide(L)' 'MEEIIKYENGNIEVPDNPVVLFIEGDGTGPDIWRATKIVLDAAVKKAYSGKRT' A
#
# COMPACT_ATOMS: atom_id res chain seq x y z
N MET A 1 -12.86 6.66 -0.06
CA MET A 1 -12.55 6.67 -1.51
C MET A 1 -11.06 6.52 -1.63
N GLU A 2 -10.56 5.87 -2.68
CA GLU A 2 -9.11 5.75 -2.91
C GLU A 2 -8.56 7.07 -3.45
N GLU A 3 -7.39 7.47 -2.97
CA GLU A 3 -6.77 8.76 -3.28
C GLU A 3 -5.29 8.58 -3.67
N ILE A 4 -4.79 9.40 -4.58
CA ILE A 4 -3.38 9.35 -4.98
C ILE A 4 -2.49 10.05 -3.96
N ILE A 5 -1.28 9.53 -3.77
CA ILE A 5 -0.24 10.20 -2.99
C ILE A 5 0.20 11.47 -3.73
N LYS A 6 0.30 12.59 -3.03
CA LYS A 6 0.74 13.88 -3.60
C LYS A 6 2.17 14.18 -3.19
N TYR A 7 2.88 14.89 -4.07
CA TYR A 7 4.21 15.40 -3.80
C TYR A 7 4.27 16.88 -4.15
N GLU A 8 4.43 17.73 -3.14
CA GLU A 8 4.43 19.18 -3.28
C GLU A 8 5.55 19.79 -2.42
N ASN A 9 6.38 20.65 -3.02
CA ASN A 9 7.44 21.40 -2.33
C ASN A 9 8.38 20.55 -1.45
N GLY A 10 8.70 19.33 -1.87
CA GLY A 10 9.56 18.41 -1.11
C GLY A 10 8.84 17.61 -0.03
N ASN A 11 7.53 17.80 0.16
CA ASN A 11 6.72 17.03 1.10
C ASN A 11 5.85 16.00 0.37
N ILE A 12 5.70 14.83 0.98
CA ILE A 12 4.80 13.77 0.52
C ILE A 12 3.55 13.79 1.41
N GLU A 13 2.38 14.00 0.81
CA GLU A 13 1.10 13.90 1.50
C GLU A 13 0.47 12.54 1.18
N VAL A 14 0.30 11.71 2.22
CA VAL A 14 -0.26 10.35 2.09
C VAL A 14 -1.67 10.33 2.72
N PRO A 15 -2.73 10.13 1.93
CA PRO A 15 -4.09 10.01 2.44
C PRO A 15 -4.29 8.72 3.26
N ASP A 16 -5.41 8.61 3.96
CA ASP A 16 -5.72 7.41 4.79
C ASP A 16 -5.98 6.15 3.95
N ASN A 17 -6.40 6.31 2.69
CA ASN A 17 -6.66 5.23 1.75
C ASN A 17 -5.93 5.47 0.40
N PRO A 18 -4.58 5.35 0.38
CA PRO A 18 -3.78 5.69 -0.78
C PRO A 18 -3.80 4.59 -1.87
N VAL A 19 -3.75 5.01 -3.13
CA VAL A 19 -3.47 4.08 -4.25
C VAL A 19 -1.97 3.80 -4.31
N VAL A 20 -1.59 2.53 -4.14
CA VAL A 20 -0.21 2.06 -4.28
C VAL A 20 -0.12 1.08 -5.45
N LEU A 21 0.63 1.47 -6.47
CA LEU A 21 0.88 0.62 -7.63
C LEU A 21 1.94 -0.42 -7.32
N PHE A 22 1.78 -1.60 -7.89
CA PHE A 22 2.77 -2.68 -7.82
C PHE A 22 2.91 -3.33 -9.19
N ILE A 23 4.04 -4.00 -9.39
CA ILE A 23 4.29 -4.90 -10.50
C ILE A 23 4.61 -6.24 -9.86
N GLU A 24 3.89 -7.31 -10.22
CA GLU A 24 4.12 -8.64 -9.63
C GLU A 24 5.52 -9.18 -9.94
N GLY A 25 6.07 -8.80 -11.10
CA GLY A 25 7.32 -9.31 -11.62
C GLY A 25 7.15 -10.68 -12.26
N ASP A 26 8.27 -11.26 -12.70
CA ASP A 26 8.32 -12.57 -13.35
C ASP A 26 8.80 -13.67 -12.39
N GLY A 27 8.79 -14.92 -12.84
CA GLY A 27 9.28 -16.06 -12.06
C GLY A 27 8.45 -16.27 -10.78
N THR A 28 9.10 -16.22 -9.62
CA THR A 28 8.44 -16.34 -8.31
C THR A 28 7.78 -15.05 -7.83
N GLY A 29 7.87 -13.96 -8.60
CA GLY A 29 7.30 -12.65 -8.28
C GLY A 29 5.82 -12.69 -7.87
N PRO A 30 4.91 -13.26 -8.68
CA PRO A 30 3.49 -13.34 -8.35
C PRO A 30 3.21 -14.11 -7.05
N ASP A 31 3.98 -15.16 -6.75
CA ASP A 31 3.81 -15.94 -5.52
C ASP A 31 4.25 -15.15 -4.27
N ILE A 32 5.38 -14.47 -4.37
CA ILE A 32 5.89 -13.60 -3.29
C ILE A 32 4.95 -12.40 -3.09
N TRP A 33 4.47 -11.78 -4.18
CA TRP A 33 3.60 -10.62 -4.10
C TRP A 33 2.26 -10.94 -3.44
N ARG A 34 1.63 -12.07 -3.79
CA ARG A 34 0.38 -12.51 -3.13
C ARG A 34 0.55 -12.65 -1.61
N ALA A 35 1.66 -13.24 -1.16
CA ALA A 35 1.96 -13.34 0.27
C ALA A 35 2.24 -11.97 0.91
N THR A 36 3.02 -11.14 0.21
CA THR A 36 3.40 -9.79 0.68
C THR A 36 2.19 -8.90 0.89
N LYS A 37 1.27 -8.87 -0.08
CA LYS A 37 0.05 -8.05 0.00
C LYS A 37 -0.76 -8.37 1.25
N ILE A 38 -1.00 -9.66 1.55
CA ILE A 38 -1.76 -10.09 2.73
C ILE A 38 -1.11 -9.58 4.04
N VAL A 39 0.22 -9.65 4.12
CA VAL A 39 0.98 -9.20 5.30
C VAL A 39 0.89 -7.68 5.47
N LEU A 40 1.06 -6.92 4.38
CA LEU A 40 0.98 -5.46 4.40
C LEU A 40 -0.42 -4.97 4.79
N ASP A 41 -1.47 -5.52 4.17
CA ASP A 41 -2.87 -5.17 4.47
C ASP A 41 -3.19 -5.42 5.95
N ALA A 42 -2.78 -6.57 6.49
CA ALA A 42 -2.98 -6.91 7.90
C ALA A 42 -2.19 -6.00 8.85
N ALA A 43 -0.95 -5.65 8.49
CA ALA A 43 -0.10 -4.77 9.28
C ALA A 43 -0.68 -3.35 9.38
N VAL A 44 -1.11 -2.77 8.25
CA VAL A 44 -1.76 -1.45 8.20
C VAL A 44 -3.04 -1.46 9.04
N LYS A 45 -3.91 -2.44 8.83
CA LYS A 45 -5.16 -2.57 9.59
C LYS A 45 -4.90 -2.63 11.10
N LYS A 46 -3.89 -3.39 11.53
CA LYS A 46 -3.52 -3.54 12.95
C LYS A 46 -2.92 -2.25 13.52
N ALA A 47 -1.95 -1.65 12.83
CA ALA A 47 -1.25 -0.46 13.31
C ALA A 47 -2.18 0.75 13.47
N TYR A 48 -3.15 0.90 12.55
CA TYR A 48 -4.03 2.06 12.51
C TYR A 48 -5.44 1.76 13.05
N SER A 49 -5.66 0.61 13.67
CA SER A 49 -6.99 0.19 14.17
C SER A 49 -8.08 0.30 13.09
N GLY A 50 -7.73 0.00 11.85
CA GLY A 50 -8.62 0.10 10.68
C GLY A 50 -8.94 1.52 10.20
N LYS A 51 -8.31 2.58 10.74
CA LYS A 51 -8.50 3.95 10.26
C LYS A 51 -7.80 4.23 8.92
N ARG A 52 -6.74 3.48 8.62
CA ARG A 52 -6.03 3.51 7.34
C ARG A 52 -6.17 2.16 6.66
N THR A 53 -6.24 2.18 5.34
CA THR A 53 -6.43 1.00 4.49
C THR A 53 -5.58 1.08 3.24
#